data_AF-A6DMT6-F1
#
_entry.id   AF-A6DMT6-F1
#
_cell.length_a   1.000
_cell.length_b   1.000
_cell.length_c   1.000
_cell.angle_alpha   90.00
_cell.angle_beta   90.00
_cell.angle_gamma   90.00
#
_symmetry.space_group_name_H-M   'P 1'
#
loop_
_entity.id
_entity.type
_entity.pdbx_description
1 polymer ?
#
loop_
_entity_poly.entity_id
_entity_poly.type
_entity_poly.pdbx_seq_one_letter_code
_entity_poly.pdbx_strand_id
1 'polypeptide(L)'
;MKDTIRYSESFKQKVVNEISKGKFISCGEASQAYGISGSCTVRAWVKKYGRTDLLPKVIKVESENDIDEIKALKKHIAELEKTVTELAISDVMNKAYFDIACDKFGVSDKVAFKKKVDAKLSGESEQ
;
A
#
# COMPACT_ATOMS: atom_id res chain seq x y z
N MET A 1 -34.92 -12.64 6.94
CA MET A 1 -34.09 -13.11 8.07
C MET A 1 -33.21 -14.24 7.54
N LYS A 2 -31.91 -14.26 7.84
CA LYS A 2 -31.03 -15.38 7.42
C LYS A 2 -31.14 -16.48 8.46
N ASP A 3 -31.53 -17.68 8.03
CA ASP A 3 -31.52 -18.85 8.90
C ASP A 3 -30.10 -19.18 9.33
N THR A 4 -29.87 -19.25 10.64
CA THR A 4 -28.56 -19.57 11.19
C THR A 4 -28.43 -21.08 11.30
N ILE A 5 -27.65 -21.69 10.41
CA ILE A 5 -27.39 -23.13 10.44
C ILE A 5 -26.43 -23.44 11.59
N ARG A 6 -26.88 -24.24 12.56
CA ARG A 6 -26.08 -24.66 13.71
C ARG A 6 -25.70 -26.14 13.61
N TYR A 7 -24.40 -26.41 13.45
CA TYR A 7 -23.86 -27.77 13.42
C TYR A 7 -23.54 -28.27 14.83
N SER A 8 -23.82 -29.55 15.08
CA SER A 8 -23.45 -30.25 16.32
C SER A 8 -21.93 -30.39 16.46
N GLU A 9 -21.43 -30.46 17.70
CA GLU A 9 -19.98 -30.51 17.94
C GLU A 9 -19.36 -31.83 17.45
N SER A 10 -20.06 -32.94 17.59
CA SER A 10 -19.64 -34.26 17.09
C SER A 10 -19.50 -34.27 15.57
N PHE A 11 -20.42 -33.59 14.86
CA PHE A 11 -20.34 -33.46 13.41
C PHE A 11 -19.11 -32.65 12.98
N LYS A 12 -18.83 -31.52 13.64
CA LYS A 12 -17.64 -30.70 13.35
C LYS A 12 -16.35 -31.50 13.54
N GLN A 13 -16.24 -32.25 14.64
CA GLN A 13 -15.08 -33.11 14.90
C GLN A 13 -14.93 -34.23 13.86
N LYS A 14 -16.04 -34.85 13.44
CA LYS A 14 -16.04 -35.86 12.38
C LYS A 14 -15.48 -35.28 11.07
N VAL A 15 -15.98 -34.13 10.64
CA VAL A 15 -15.51 -33.47 9.40
C VAL A 15 -14.01 -33.18 9.47
N VAL A 16 -13.52 -32.64 10.60
CA VAL A 16 -12.10 -32.34 10.78
C VAL A 16 -11.23 -33.60 10.82
N ASN A 17 -11.71 -34.69 11.41
CA ASN A 17 -11.00 -35.97 11.42
C ASN A 17 -10.92 -36.60 10.02
N GLU A 18 -11.97 -36.51 9.22
CA GLU A 18 -11.96 -37.03 7.84
C GLU A 18 -11.00 -36.24 6.94
N ILE A 19 -10.90 -34.91 7.13
CA ILE A 19 -9.89 -34.08 6.47
C ILE A 19 -8.48 -34.51 6.92
N SER A 20 -8.28 -34.78 8.22
CA SER A 20 -7.00 -35.28 8.73
C SER A 20 -6.59 -36.63 8.14
N LYS A 21 -7.56 -37.50 7.87
CA LYS A 21 -7.30 -38.82 7.28
C LYS A 21 -7.01 -38.75 5.78
N GLY A 22 -7.00 -37.55 5.19
CA GLY A 22 -6.75 -37.35 3.76
C GLY A 22 -7.93 -37.72 2.87
N LYS A 23 -9.15 -37.83 3.42
CA LYS A 23 -10.35 -38.10 2.61
C LYS A 23 -10.70 -36.95 1.67
N PHE A 24 -10.32 -35.73 2.04
CA PHE A 24 -10.53 -34.52 1.27
C PHE A 24 -9.21 -33.78 1.10
N ILE A 25 -8.94 -33.29 -0.10
CA ILE A 25 -7.73 -32.55 -0.46
C ILE A 25 -7.76 -31.15 0.16
N SER A 26 -8.95 -30.57 0.35
CA SER A 26 -9.11 -29.23 0.91
C SER A 26 -10.33 -29.08 1.82
N CYS A 27 -10.31 -28.03 2.66
CA CYS A 27 -11.49 -27.63 3.44
C CYS A 27 -12.70 -27.28 2.56
N GLY A 28 -12.47 -26.80 1.33
CA GLY A 28 -13.53 -26.44 0.39
C GLY A 28 -14.25 -27.68 -0.15
N GLU A 29 -13.51 -28.72 -0.48
CA GLU A 29 -14.04 -30.00 -0.93
C GLU A 29 -14.88 -30.68 0.17
N ALA A 30 -14.37 -30.69 1.41
CA ALA A 30 -15.15 -31.16 2.56
C ALA A 30 -16.44 -30.35 2.77
N SER A 31 -16.39 -29.03 2.55
CA SER A 31 -17.57 -28.18 2.63
C SER A 31 -18.62 -28.54 1.59
N GLN A 32 -18.20 -28.79 0.34
CA GLN A 32 -19.09 -29.21 -0.74
C GLN A 32 -19.68 -30.60 -0.51
N ALA A 33 -18.84 -31.57 -0.11
CA ALA A 33 -19.26 -32.95 0.13
C ALA A 33 -20.31 -33.09 1.24
N TYR A 34 -20.23 -32.26 2.27
CA TYR A 34 -21.18 -32.25 3.39
C TYR A 34 -22.26 -31.18 3.29
N GLY A 35 -22.35 -30.44 2.17
CA GLY A 35 -23.34 -29.37 1.98
C GLY A 35 -23.21 -28.21 2.98
N ILE A 36 -22.01 -27.99 3.52
CA ILE A 36 -21.75 -26.95 4.51
C ILE A 36 -21.68 -25.61 3.79
N SER A 37 -22.55 -24.69 4.21
CA SER A 37 -22.56 -23.32 3.70
C SER A 37 -21.37 -22.51 4.21
N GLY A 38 -20.76 -21.74 3.30
CA GLY A 38 -19.67 -20.82 3.59
C GLY A 38 -18.28 -21.44 3.45
N SER A 39 -17.44 -20.81 2.62
CA SER A 39 -16.07 -21.23 2.32
C SER A 39 -15.14 -21.21 3.54
N CYS A 40 -15.49 -20.46 4.58
CA CYS A 40 -14.68 -20.29 5.80
C CYS A 40 -15.08 -21.23 6.95
N THR A 41 -16.25 -21.87 6.88
CA THR A 41 -16.86 -22.57 8.03
C THR A 41 -16.02 -23.78 8.48
N VAL A 42 -15.65 -24.65 7.53
CA VAL A 42 -14.79 -25.81 7.80
C VAL A 42 -13.39 -25.36 8.23
N ARG A 43 -12.85 -24.32 7.60
CA ARG A 43 -11.54 -23.74 7.96
C ARG A 43 -11.51 -23.22 9.41
N ALA A 44 -12.60 -22.61 9.86
CA ALA A 44 -12.74 -22.16 11.24
C ALA A 44 -12.76 -23.34 12.24
N TRP A 45 -13.39 -24.47 11.88
CA TRP A 45 -13.35 -25.68 12.71
C TRP A 45 -11.96 -26.29 12.77
N VAL A 46 -11.28 -26.44 11.64
CA VAL A 46 -9.88 -26.92 11.58
C VAL A 46 -8.95 -26.09 12.48
N LYS A 47 -9.11 -24.75 12.46
CA LYS A 47 -8.39 -23.84 13.36
C LYS A 47 -8.79 -24.02 14.83
N LYS A 48 -10.09 -24.17 15.12
CA LYS A 48 -10.61 -24.35 16.49
C LYS A 48 -10.11 -25.64 17.15
N TYR A 49 -10.04 -26.75 16.41
CA TYR A 49 -9.57 -28.05 16.93
C TYR A 49 -8.06 -28.25 16.77
N GLY A 50 -7.29 -27.18 16.56
CA GLY A 50 -5.82 -27.21 16.64
C GLY A 50 -5.13 -27.96 15.50
N ARG A 51 -5.83 -28.23 14.39
CA ARG A 51 -5.25 -28.94 13.23
C ARG A 51 -4.71 -27.97 12.19
N THR A 52 -3.89 -27.02 12.64
CA THR A 52 -3.25 -26.02 11.77
C THR A 52 -2.23 -26.62 10.81
N ASP A 53 -1.80 -27.87 11.04
CA ASP A 53 -1.02 -28.71 10.13
C ASP A 53 -1.75 -28.96 8.80
N LEU A 54 -3.08 -29.01 8.81
CA LEU A 54 -3.91 -29.27 7.63
C LEU A 54 -4.18 -28.00 6.81
N LEU A 55 -3.73 -26.84 7.28
CA LEU A 55 -3.89 -25.58 6.55
C LEU A 55 -2.60 -25.30 5.77
N PRO A 56 -2.69 -24.96 4.46
CA PRO A 56 -1.51 -24.56 3.71
C PRO A 56 -0.90 -23.32 4.39
N LYS A 57 0.32 -23.49 4.91
CA LYS A 57 1.11 -22.37 5.41
C LYS A 57 1.55 -21.55 4.21
N VAL A 58 0.94 -20.39 4.01
CA VAL A 58 1.40 -19.42 3.02
C VAL A 58 2.70 -18.84 3.57
N ILE A 59 3.83 -19.45 3.21
CA ILE A 59 5.14 -18.89 3.46
C ILE A 59 5.36 -17.87 2.35
N LYS A 60 5.27 -16.59 2.68
CA LYS A 60 5.73 -15.54 1.77
C LYS A 60 7.25 -15.65 1.75
N VAL A 61 7.81 -16.21 0.69
CA VAL A 61 9.25 -16.24 0.47
C VAL A 61 9.62 -14.86 -0.07
N GLU A 62 9.82 -13.90 0.84
CA GLU A 62 10.49 -12.65 0.51
C GLU A 62 11.99 -12.97 0.51
N SER A 63 12.67 -12.75 -0.62
CA SER A 63 14.13 -12.88 -0.64
C SER A 63 14.75 -11.70 0.11
N GLU A 64 15.94 -11.86 0.70
CA GLU A 64 16.63 -10.77 1.41
C GLU A 64 16.80 -9.52 0.52
N ASN A 65 17.01 -9.72 -0.78
CA ASN A 65 17.11 -8.66 -1.77
C ASN A 65 15.83 -7.81 -1.88
N ASP A 66 14.64 -8.42 -1.79
CA ASP A 66 13.36 -7.71 -1.91
C ASP A 66 13.14 -6.74 -0.73
N ILE A 67 13.61 -7.12 0.46
CA ILE A 67 13.51 -6.28 1.66
C ILE A 67 14.43 -5.06 1.53
N ASP A 68 15.64 -5.27 1.02
CA ASP A 68 16.62 -4.21 0.80
C ASP A 68 16.18 -3.24 -0.31
N GLU A 69 15.56 -3.73 -1.39
CA GLU A 69 14.98 -2.90 -2.44
C GLU A 69 13.84 -2.02 -1.91
N ILE A 70 12.91 -2.57 -1.14
CA ILE A 70 11.82 -1.79 -0.53
C ILE A 70 12.38 -0.70 0.39
N LYS A 71 13.44 -1.01 1.15
CA LYS A 71 14.09 -0.04 2.03
C LYS A 71 14.80 1.05 1.24
N ALA A 72 15.51 0.69 0.17
CA ALA A 72 16.18 1.64 -0.72
C ALA A 72 15.17 2.57 -1.40
N LEU A 73 14.06 2.02 -1.92
CA LEU A 73 12.98 2.78 -2.54
C LEU A 73 12.34 3.76 -1.54
N LYS A 74 12.05 3.33 -0.31
CA LYS A 74 11.50 4.21 0.73
C LYS A 74 12.45 5.35 1.09
N LYS A 75 13.76 5.07 1.17
CA LYS A 75 14.78 6.10 1.43
C LYS A 75 14.80 7.12 0.29
N HIS A 76 14.76 6.66 -0.94
CA HIS A 76 14.76 7.54 -2.11
C HIS A 76 13.51 8.42 -2.18
N ILE A 77 12.33 7.88 -1.87
CA ILE A 77 11.09 8.67 -1.78
C ILE A 77 11.22 9.78 -0.72
N ALA A 78 11.73 9.45 0.47
CA ALA A 78 11.91 10.44 1.53
C ALA A 78 12.90 11.55 1.16
N GLU A 79 13.98 11.20 0.44
CA GLU A 79 14.95 12.18 -0.08
C GLU A 79 14.30 13.10 -1.13
N LEU A 80 13.51 12.54 -2.05
CA LEU A 80 12.79 13.32 -3.06
C LEU A 80 11.73 14.23 -2.45
N GLU A 81 10.95 13.76 -1.48
CA GLU A 81 9.97 14.60 -0.77
C GLU A 81 10.65 15.77 -0.07
N LYS A 82 11.82 15.54 0.53
CA LYS A 82 12.62 16.61 1.15
C LYS A 82 13.10 17.63 0.11
N THR A 83 13.61 17.20 -1.04
CA THR A 83 14.08 18.15 -2.06
C THR A 83 12.93 18.94 -2.67
N VAL A 84 11.79 18.29 -2.91
CA VAL A 84 10.58 18.96 -3.43
C VAL A 84 10.07 20.02 -2.45
N THR A 85 10.05 19.72 -1.16
CA THR A 85 9.61 20.69 -0.13
C THR A 85 10.59 21.86 0.00
N GLU A 86 11.89 21.61 -0.02
CA GLU A 86 12.94 22.65 -0.03
C GLU A 86 12.80 23.58 -1.24
N LEU A 87 12.54 23.02 -2.43
CA LEU A 87 12.32 23.77 -3.67
C LEU A 87 11.04 24.60 -3.61
N ALA A 88 9.95 24.04 -3.09
CA ALA A 88 8.68 24.76 -2.93
C ALA A 88 8.81 25.95 -1.96
N ILE A 89 9.50 25.76 -0.82
CA ILE A 89 9.79 26.84 0.13
C ILE A 89 10.63 27.92 -0.55
N SER A 90 11.70 27.52 -1.25
CA SER A 90 12.58 28.44 -1.97
C SER A 90 11.83 29.25 -3.03
N ASP A 91 10.93 28.64 -3.79
CA ASP A 91 10.10 29.31 -4.79
C ASP A 91 9.17 30.36 -4.17
N VAL A 92 8.49 30.02 -3.08
CA VAL A 92 7.62 30.97 -2.34
C VAL A 92 8.45 32.14 -1.80
N MET A 93 9.60 31.86 -1.20
CA MET A 93 10.50 32.88 -0.68
C MET A 93 11.02 33.78 -1.81
N ASN A 94 11.44 33.22 -2.94
CA ASN A 94 11.94 33.98 -4.09
C ASN A 94 10.86 34.89 -4.69
N LYS A 95 9.60 34.45 -4.74
CA LYS A 95 8.47 35.30 -5.15
C LYS A 95 8.30 36.48 -4.21
N ALA A 96 8.31 36.24 -2.89
CA ALA A 96 8.20 37.32 -1.91
C ALA A 96 9.39 38.29 -1.98
N TYR A 97 10.61 37.78 -2.13
CA TYR A 97 11.81 38.61 -2.34
C TYR A 97 11.70 39.47 -3.59
N PHE A 98 11.22 38.89 -4.71
CA PHE A 98 11.02 39.62 -5.95
C PHE A 98 10.00 40.73 -5.81
N ASP A 99 8.89 40.47 -5.11
CA ASP A 99 7.85 41.48 -4.87
C ASP A 99 8.39 42.66 -4.06
N ILE A 100 9.12 42.38 -2.97
CA ILE A 100 9.75 43.41 -2.13
C ILE A 100 10.80 44.20 -2.93
N ALA A 101 11.60 43.53 -3.76
CA ALA A 101 12.59 44.19 -4.61
C ALA A 101 11.91 45.14 -5.60
N CYS A 102 10.86 44.68 -6.29
CA CYS A 102 10.08 45.52 -7.20
C CYS A 102 9.51 46.75 -6.50
N ASP A 103 8.96 46.59 -5.29
CA ASP A 103 8.41 47.70 -4.51
C ASP A 103 9.50 48.72 -4.12
N LYS A 104 10.68 48.25 -3.67
CA LYS A 104 11.82 49.11 -3.34
C LYS A 104 12.35 49.90 -4.54
N PHE A 105 12.31 49.31 -5.74
CA PHE A 105 12.78 49.96 -6.97
C PHE A 105 11.67 50.73 -7.72
N GLY A 106 10.47 50.84 -7.15
CA GLY A 106 9.37 51.61 -7.74
C GLY A 106 8.83 50.99 -9.04
N VAL A 107 8.96 49.68 -9.22
CA VAL A 107 8.45 48.97 -10.39
C VAL A 107 6.93 48.84 -10.28
N SER A 108 6.20 49.60 -11.10
CA SER A 108 4.72 49.62 -11.10
C SER A 108 4.09 48.37 -11.73
N ASP A 109 4.74 47.76 -12.72
CA ASP A 109 4.27 46.55 -13.40
C ASP A 109 5.26 45.38 -13.20
N LYS A 110 5.04 44.65 -12.11
CA LYS A 110 5.86 43.48 -11.70
C LYS A 110 5.81 42.34 -12.71
N VAL A 111 4.68 42.17 -13.41
CA VAL A 111 4.46 41.06 -14.35
C VAL A 111 5.23 41.31 -15.64
N ALA A 112 5.14 42.53 -16.19
CA ALA A 112 5.91 42.91 -17.37
C ALA A 112 7.42 42.89 -17.09
N PHE A 113 7.83 43.30 -15.88
CA PHE A 113 9.23 43.23 -15.46
C PHE A 113 9.72 41.79 -15.38
N LYS A 114 8.97 40.90 -14.73
CA LYS A 114 9.29 39.46 -14.67
C LYS A 114 9.44 38.84 -16.05
N LYS A 115 8.50 39.10 -16.97
CA LYS A 115 8.54 38.59 -18.35
C LYS A 115 9.78 39.04 -19.13
N LYS A 116 10.24 40.28 -18.91
CA LYS A 116 11.49 40.78 -19.51
C LYS A 116 12.73 40.09 -18.94
N VAL A 117 12.73 39.84 -17.63
CA VAL A 117 13.81 39.11 -16.94
C VAL A 117 13.89 37.67 -17.43
N ASP A 118 12.76 36.97 -17.49
CA ASP A 118 12.68 35.58 -17.96
C ASP A 118 13.19 35.45 -19.41
N ALA A 119 12.79 36.37 -20.30
CA ALA A 119 13.27 36.39 -21.69
C ALA A 119 14.78 36.65 -21.83
N LYS A 120 15.37 37.39 -20.88
CA LYS A 120 16.81 37.67 -20.86
C LYS A 120 17.61 36.47 -20.34
N LEU A 121 17.10 35.82 -19.30
CA LEU A 121 17.68 34.59 -18.74
C LEU A 121 17.69 33.44 -19.76
N SER A 122 16.62 33.28 -20.55
CA SER A 122 16.57 32.26 -21.60
C SER A 122 17.53 32.53 -22.77
N GLY A 123 17.87 33.80 -23.02
CA GLY A 123 18.82 34.18 -24.07
C GLY A 123 20.29 34.06 -23.66
N GLU A 124 20.60 34.17 -22.37
CA GLU A 124 21.96 34.04 -21.83
C GLU A 124 22.36 32.57 -21.58
N SER A 125 21.40 31.64 -21.45
CA SER A 125 21.68 30.20 -21.29
C SER A 125 22.11 29.48 -22.58
N GLU A 126 22.06 30.15 -23.73
CA GLU A 126 22.44 29.60 -25.04
C GLU A 126 23.80 30.11 -25.56
N GLN A 127 24.56 30.87 -24.75
CA GLN A 127 25.92 31.36 -25.07
C GLN A 127 27.01 30.70 -24.24
#